data_AF-A0A349B6B8-F1
#
_entry.id   AF-A0A349B6B8-F1
#
_cell.length_a   1.000
_cell.length_b   1.000
_cell.length_c   1.000
_cell.angle_alpha   90.00
_cell.angle_beta   90.00
_cell.angle_gamma   90.00
#
_symmetry.space_group_name_H-M   'P 1'
#
loop_
_entity.id
_entity.type
_entity.pdbx_description
1 polymer ?
#
loop_
_entity_poly.entity_id
_entity_poly.type
_entity_poly.pdbx_seq_one_letter_code
_entity_poly.pdbx_strand_id
1 'polypeptide(L)'
;MTTSPTLRRRARRLPLLAVFAIALLGGAACTPQQQIAAVFGDRAPEAQRVAHCESTMNPAAVSSTNDHGLFQINARYHQASFERVTGQPWHMVYDAFWNTVYAKHLHDQQGWAPWTCRYAA
;
A
#
# COMPACT_ATOMS: atom_id res chain seq x y z
N MET A 1 56.72 53.96 -33.38
CA MET A 1 56.42 52.57 -33.77
C MET A 1 56.36 51.68 -32.52
N THR A 2 55.20 51.43 -31.93
CA THR A 2 54.90 50.18 -31.18
C THR A 2 53.38 50.09 -30.97
N THR A 3 52.85 48.89 -31.15
CA THR A 3 51.46 48.48 -31.34
C THR A 3 50.68 48.19 -30.04
N SER A 4 49.35 48.38 -30.13
CA SER A 4 48.21 47.67 -29.48
C SER A 4 48.52 46.39 -28.65
N PRO A 5 47.72 46.03 -27.61
CA PRO A 5 46.32 45.66 -27.85
C PRO A 5 45.29 45.96 -26.74
N THR A 6 44.05 46.07 -27.22
CA THR A 6 42.77 46.12 -26.50
C THR A 6 42.47 44.80 -25.78
N LEU A 7 42.23 44.87 -24.46
CA LEU A 7 41.78 43.74 -23.65
C LEU A 7 40.29 43.47 -23.89
N ARG A 8 39.97 42.54 -24.80
CA ARG A 8 38.61 41.99 -24.95
C ARG A 8 38.26 41.13 -23.73
N ARG A 9 37.38 41.62 -22.85
CA ARG A 9 36.77 40.82 -21.78
C ARG A 9 35.93 39.70 -22.41
N ARG A 10 36.44 38.46 -22.38
CA ARG A 10 35.65 37.27 -22.69
C ARG A 10 34.65 37.05 -21.56
N ALA A 11 33.38 37.37 -21.81
CA ALA A 11 32.27 36.92 -20.98
C ALA A 11 32.22 35.39 -21.03
N ARG A 12 32.64 34.73 -19.95
CA ARG A 12 32.47 33.29 -19.77
C ARG A 12 30.99 33.03 -19.52
N ARG A 13 30.27 32.61 -20.55
CA ARG A 13 28.91 32.07 -20.42
C ARG A 13 29.04 30.75 -19.67
N LEU A 14 28.67 30.74 -18.38
CA LEU A 14 28.48 29.50 -17.64
C LEU A 14 27.29 28.76 -18.26
N PRO A 15 27.45 27.50 -18.72
CA PRO A 15 26.31 26.71 -19.12
C PRO A 15 25.49 26.38 -17.87
N LEU A 16 24.24 26.88 -17.82
CA LEU A 16 23.21 26.43 -16.89
C LEU A 16 22.92 24.94 -17.18
N LEU A 17 23.68 24.04 -16.57
CA LEU A 17 23.25 22.68 -16.34
C LEU A 17 22.24 22.71 -15.20
N ALA A 18 20.97 22.96 -15.54
CA ALA A 18 19.85 22.72 -14.65
C ALA A 18 19.74 21.20 -14.44
N VAL A 19 20.46 20.70 -13.43
CA VAL A 19 20.24 19.34 -12.91
C VAL A 19 18.87 19.37 -12.24
N PHE A 20 17.83 18.94 -12.95
CA PHE A 20 16.57 18.57 -12.34
C PHE A 20 16.82 17.30 -11.51
N ALA A 21 17.29 17.48 -10.29
CA ALA A 21 17.17 16.47 -9.26
C ALA A 21 15.68 16.39 -8.91
N ILE A 22 14.95 15.55 -9.64
CA ILE A 22 13.65 15.05 -9.18
C ILE A 22 13.97 14.21 -7.95
N ALA A 23 13.97 14.85 -6.78
CA ALA A 23 13.98 14.16 -5.51
C ALA A 23 12.69 13.34 -5.47
N LEU A 24 12.85 12.03 -5.67
CA LEU A 24 11.82 11.03 -5.41
C LEU A 24 11.42 11.17 -3.94
N LEU A 25 10.40 11.98 -3.69
CA LEU A 25 9.62 11.95 -2.45
C LEU A 25 8.82 10.65 -2.48
N GLY A 26 9.52 9.52 -2.27
CA GLY A 26 8.92 8.25 -1.91
C GLY A 26 8.30 8.41 -0.54
N GLY A 27 7.08 8.95 -0.51
CA GLY A 27 6.24 8.97 0.68
C GLY A 27 6.14 7.54 1.20
N ALA A 28 6.43 7.34 2.48
CA ALA A 28 6.36 6.05 3.14
C ALA A 28 4.91 5.56 3.15
N ALA A 29 4.46 4.94 2.06
CA ALA A 29 3.25 4.12 2.09
C ALA A 29 3.50 3.02 3.12
N CYS A 30 2.69 2.99 4.18
CA CYS A 30 2.82 1.96 5.21
C CYS A 30 2.72 0.59 4.56
N THR A 31 3.57 -0.35 4.99
CA THR A 31 3.50 -1.72 4.49
C THR A 31 2.19 -2.38 4.94
N PRO A 32 1.70 -3.42 4.23
CA PRO A 32 0.53 -4.18 4.69
C PRO A 32 0.67 -4.67 6.13
N GLN A 33 1.88 -5.07 6.55
CA GLN A 33 2.17 -5.51 7.91
C GLN A 33 1.95 -4.40 8.95
N GLN A 34 2.35 -3.17 8.64
CA GLN A 34 2.15 -2.01 9.52
C GLN A 34 0.67 -1.65 9.63
N GLN A 35 -0.08 -1.75 8.54
CA GLN A 35 -1.53 -1.53 8.55
C GLN A 35 -2.27 -2.63 9.33
N ILE A 36 -1.88 -3.89 9.17
CA ILE A 36 -2.37 -5.00 10.01
C ILE A 36 -2.09 -4.71 11.48
N ALA A 37 -0.87 -4.29 11.82
CA ALA A 37 -0.50 -3.97 13.20
C ALA A 37 -1.35 -2.84 13.80
N ALA A 38 -1.61 -1.79 13.01
CA ALA A 38 -2.44 -0.67 13.44
C ALA A 38 -3.89 -1.07 13.75
N VAL A 39 -4.45 -2.07 13.05
CA VAL A 39 -5.85 -2.49 13.19
C VAL A 39 -6.02 -3.63 14.19
N PHE A 40 -5.14 -4.63 14.18
CA PHE A 40 -5.26 -5.83 15.01
C PHE A 40 -4.57 -5.75 16.38
N GLY A 41 -3.71 -4.75 16.61
CA GLY A 41 -3.01 -4.56 17.89
C GLY A 41 -2.23 -5.81 18.30
N ASP A 42 -2.47 -6.30 19.52
CA ASP A 42 -1.77 -7.48 20.07
C ASP A 42 -1.93 -8.75 19.23
N ARG A 43 -2.99 -8.83 18.41
CA ARG A 43 -3.28 -9.97 17.53
C ARG A 43 -2.67 -9.83 16.14
N ALA A 44 -1.90 -8.77 15.89
CA ALA A 44 -1.23 -8.55 14.63
C ALA A 44 -0.35 -9.73 14.17
N PRO A 45 0.41 -10.45 15.04
CA PRO A 45 1.18 -11.60 14.60
C PRO A 45 0.31 -12.71 13.98
N GLU A 46 -0.87 -12.98 14.56
CA GLU A 46 -1.83 -13.96 14.03
C GLU A 46 -2.38 -13.49 12.67
N ALA A 47 -2.87 -12.25 12.63
CA ALA A 47 -3.44 -11.65 11.43
C ALA A 47 -2.44 -11.59 10.27
N GLN A 48 -1.17 -11.33 10.56
CA GLN A 48 -0.10 -11.34 9.56
C GLN A 48 0.14 -12.74 9.00
N ARG A 49 0.13 -13.79 9.82
CA ARG A 49 0.26 -15.16 9.32
C ARG A 49 -0.91 -15.57 8.43
N VAL A 50 -2.13 -15.18 8.80
CA VAL A 50 -3.33 -15.38 7.96
C VAL A 50 -3.19 -14.64 6.63
N ALA A 51 -2.92 -13.34 6.64
CA ALA A 51 -2.76 -12.54 5.41
C ALA A 51 -1.63 -13.06 4.51
N HIS A 52 -0.52 -13.53 5.09
CA HIS A 52 0.56 -14.15 4.32
C HIS A 52 0.10 -15.46 3.65
N CYS A 53 -0.64 -16.31 4.36
CA CYS A 53 -1.16 -17.55 3.79
C CYS A 53 -2.24 -17.30 2.72
N GLU A 54 -3.14 -16.34 2.94
CA GLU A 54 -4.26 -16.04 2.03
C GLU A 54 -3.82 -15.34 0.74
N SER A 55 -2.84 -14.41 0.82
CA SER A 55 -2.50 -13.55 -0.33
C SER A 55 -0.99 -13.35 -0.55
N THR A 56 -0.11 -13.98 0.22
CA THR A 56 1.33 -13.64 0.26
C THR A 56 1.55 -12.15 0.58
N MET A 57 0.71 -11.56 1.45
CA MET A 57 0.71 -10.12 1.75
C MET A 57 0.44 -9.21 0.54
N ASN A 58 -0.23 -9.71 -0.50
CA ASN A 58 -0.55 -8.94 -1.70
C ASN A 58 -1.96 -8.34 -1.61
N PRO A 59 -2.11 -7.01 -1.43
CA PRO A 59 -3.43 -6.40 -1.36
C PRO A 59 -4.18 -6.33 -2.69
N ALA A 60 -3.51 -6.60 -3.81
CA ALA A 60 -4.15 -6.71 -5.13
C ALA A 60 -4.50 -8.16 -5.53
N ALA A 61 -4.37 -9.13 -4.62
CA ALA A 61 -4.66 -10.53 -4.90
C ALA A 61 -6.15 -10.74 -5.24
N VAL A 62 -6.42 -11.57 -6.25
CA VAL A 62 -7.76 -12.00 -6.65
C VAL A 62 -7.73 -13.50 -6.91
N SER A 63 -8.60 -14.25 -6.24
CA SER A 63 -8.74 -15.69 -6.45
C SER A 63 -9.73 -16.00 -7.58
N SER A 64 -9.71 -17.24 -8.08
CA SER A 64 -10.73 -17.75 -9.01
C SER A 64 -12.12 -17.91 -8.35
N THR A 65 -12.18 -17.91 -7.02
CA THR A 65 -13.42 -17.99 -6.22
C THR A 65 -13.98 -16.63 -5.82
N ASN A 66 -13.46 -15.55 -6.42
CA ASN A 66 -13.92 -14.17 -6.22
C ASN A 66 -13.63 -13.64 -4.82
N ASP A 67 -12.45 -13.99 -4.27
CA ASP A 67 -11.90 -13.47 -3.03
C ASP A 67 -10.84 -12.40 -3.32
N HIS A 68 -10.86 -11.31 -2.55
CA HIS A 68 -10.14 -10.09 -2.90
C HIS A 68 -9.26 -9.55 -1.78
N GLY A 69 -8.08 -9.12 -2.20
CA GLY A 69 -7.11 -8.37 -1.42
C GLY A 69 -6.47 -9.16 -0.29
N LEU A 70 -5.97 -8.42 0.70
CA LEU A 70 -5.00 -8.90 1.69
C LEU A 70 -5.49 -10.11 2.50
N PHE A 71 -6.76 -10.09 2.91
CA PHE A 71 -7.45 -11.15 3.67
C PHE A 71 -8.43 -11.96 2.83
N GLN A 72 -8.33 -11.90 1.50
CA GLN A 72 -9.16 -12.69 0.56
C GLN A 72 -10.67 -12.60 0.91
N ILE A 73 -11.21 -11.38 0.90
CA ILE A 73 -12.62 -11.13 1.21
C ILE A 73 -13.49 -11.48 0.00
N ASN A 74 -14.41 -12.44 0.17
CA ASN A 74 -15.29 -12.88 -0.93
C ASN A 74 -16.31 -11.81 -1.35
N ALA A 75 -16.27 -11.34 -2.60
CA ALA A 75 -17.15 -10.26 -3.08
C ALA A 75 -18.62 -10.68 -3.11
N ARG A 76 -18.93 -11.95 -3.41
CA ARG A 76 -20.31 -12.45 -3.51
C ARG A 76 -21.09 -12.26 -2.22
N TYR A 77 -20.42 -12.42 -1.08
CA TYR A 77 -21.06 -12.39 0.24
C TYR A 77 -20.81 -11.09 1.00
N HIS A 78 -19.67 -10.44 0.75
CA HIS A 78 -19.20 -9.37 1.63
C HIS A 78 -19.21 -7.99 1.00
N GLN A 79 -19.45 -7.84 -0.31
CA GLN A 79 -19.34 -6.52 -0.95
C GLN A 79 -20.22 -5.45 -0.30
N ALA A 80 -21.53 -5.68 -0.19
CA ALA A 80 -22.45 -4.71 0.41
C ALA A 80 -22.15 -4.46 1.90
N SER A 81 -21.67 -5.47 2.62
CA SER A 81 -21.30 -5.34 4.03
C SER A 81 -19.99 -4.55 4.20
N PHE A 82 -19.00 -4.78 3.35
CA PHE A 82 -17.75 -4.02 3.31
C PHE A 82 -18.04 -2.54 3.14
N GLU A 83 -18.85 -2.18 2.13
CA GLU A 83 -19.17 -0.78 1.85
C GLU A 83 -19.89 -0.11 3.03
N ARG A 84 -20.84 -0.82 3.64
CA ARG A 84 -21.57 -0.33 4.82
C ARG A 84 -20.69 -0.18 6.07
N VAL A 85 -19.80 -1.14 6.33
CA VAL A 85 -18.97 -1.16 7.56
C VAL A 85 -17.81 -0.18 7.47
N THR A 86 -17.17 -0.09 6.31
CA THR A 86 -16.00 0.78 6.11
C THR A 86 -16.35 2.19 5.65
N GLY A 87 -17.55 2.37 5.08
CA GLY A 87 -17.94 3.61 4.40
C GLY A 87 -17.21 3.84 3.08
N GLN A 88 -16.48 2.84 2.57
CA GLN A 88 -15.70 2.92 1.34
C GLN A 88 -16.36 2.16 0.19
N PRO A 89 -16.20 2.60 -1.06
CA PRO A 89 -16.66 1.82 -2.21
C PRO A 89 -15.87 0.51 -2.35
N TRP A 90 -16.47 -0.54 -2.95
CA TRP A 90 -15.87 -1.87 -3.03
C TRP A 90 -14.44 -1.93 -3.57
N HIS A 91 -14.05 -1.08 -4.52
CA HIS A 91 -12.69 -1.09 -5.07
C HIS A 91 -11.61 -0.83 -4.01
N MET A 92 -11.98 -0.22 -2.86
CA MET A 92 -11.08 -0.05 -1.72
C MET A 92 -10.81 -1.37 -0.98
N VAL A 93 -11.42 -2.50 -1.35
CA VAL A 93 -11.02 -3.83 -0.87
C VAL A 93 -9.58 -4.16 -1.24
N TYR A 94 -9.01 -3.49 -2.25
CA TYR A 94 -7.60 -3.63 -2.63
C TYR A 94 -6.67 -2.63 -1.93
N ASP A 95 -7.23 -1.71 -1.15
CA ASP A 95 -6.45 -0.94 -0.20
C ASP A 95 -6.20 -1.81 1.04
N ALA A 96 -4.93 -2.02 1.38
CA ALA A 96 -4.56 -2.91 2.46
C ALA A 96 -5.14 -2.48 3.82
N PHE A 97 -5.31 -1.18 4.08
CA PHE A 97 -5.89 -0.70 5.34
C PHE A 97 -7.37 -1.03 5.41
N TRP A 98 -8.15 -0.70 4.38
CA TRP A 98 -9.60 -0.96 4.39
C TRP A 98 -9.95 -2.44 4.33
N ASN A 99 -9.17 -3.24 3.59
CA ASN A 99 -9.28 -4.70 3.62
C ASN A 99 -9.06 -5.24 5.05
N THR A 100 -8.03 -4.73 5.75
CA THR A 100 -7.72 -5.11 7.13
C THR A 100 -8.81 -4.67 8.12
N VAL A 101 -9.34 -3.45 7.99
CA VAL A 101 -10.46 -2.96 8.83
C VAL A 101 -11.67 -3.89 8.72
N TYR A 102 -12.03 -4.30 7.50
CA TYR A 102 -13.13 -5.22 7.31
C TYR A 102 -12.81 -6.64 7.79
N ALA A 103 -11.59 -7.13 7.59
CA ALA A 103 -11.15 -8.42 8.14
C ALA A 103 -11.24 -8.44 9.68
N LYS A 104 -10.85 -7.35 10.34
CA LYS A 104 -11.01 -7.20 11.80
C LYS A 104 -12.47 -7.25 12.21
N HIS A 105 -13.36 -6.59 11.48
CA HIS A 105 -14.80 -6.65 11.74
C HIS A 105 -15.35 -8.09 11.65
N LEU A 106 -14.98 -8.84 10.62
CA LEU A 106 -15.37 -10.25 10.49
C LEU A 106 -14.78 -11.11 11.62
N HIS A 107 -13.51 -10.88 11.98
CA HIS A 107 -12.84 -11.57 13.07
C HIS A 107 -13.54 -11.33 14.41
N ASP A 108 -13.91 -10.08 14.71
CA ASP A 108 -14.59 -9.72 15.96
C ASP A 108 -15.95 -10.41 16.12
N GLN A 109 -16.59 -10.78 15.00
CA GLN A 109 -17.87 -11.46 15.00
C GLN A 109 -17.75 -12.99 15.06
N GLN A 110 -16.74 -13.56 14.40
CA GLN A 110 -16.72 -14.98 14.05
C GLN A 110 -15.38 -15.68 14.38
N GLY A 111 -14.43 -14.97 14.97
CA GLY A 111 -13.06 -15.43 15.10
C GLY A 111 -12.40 -15.66 13.74
N TRP A 112 -11.44 -16.59 13.67
CA TRP A 112 -10.74 -16.92 12.43
C TRP A 112 -11.50 -17.91 11.52
N ALA A 113 -12.69 -18.39 11.92
CA ALA A 113 -13.42 -19.43 11.20
C ALA A 113 -13.67 -19.14 9.70
N PRO A 114 -13.92 -17.89 9.26
CA PRO A 114 -14.15 -17.58 7.84
C PRO A 114 -12.96 -17.81 6.91
N TRP A 115 -11.74 -17.88 7.45
CA TRP A 115 -10.51 -18.02 6.65
C TRP A 115 -10.10 -19.48 6.51
N THR A 116 -9.71 -19.87 5.29
CA THR A 116 -9.16 -21.21 5.05
C THR A 116 -7.84 -21.37 5.80
N CYS A 117 -7.03 -20.30 5.80
CA CYS A 117 -5.76 -20.22 6.50
C CYS A 117 -5.87 -19.98 8.02
N ARG A 118 -7.02 -20.26 8.65
CA ARG A 118 -7.22 -20.06 10.11
C ARG A 118 -6.20 -20.78 11.00
N TYR A 119 -5.56 -21.84 10.51
CA TYR A 119 -4.54 -22.58 11.26
C TYR A 119 -3.15 -21.95 11.19
N ALA A 120 -2.97 -20.94 10.34
CA ALA A 120 -1.80 -20.07 10.38
C ALA A 120 -1.93 -19.02 11.49
N ALA A 121 -3.15 -18.76 11.97
CA ALA A 121 -3.41 -17.78 13.02
C ALA A 121 -2.77 -18.17 14.35
#